data_AF-A0AA42E9I1-F1
#
_entry.id   AF-A0AA42E9I1-F1
#
_cell.length_a   1.000
_cell.length_b   1.000
_cell.length_c   1.000
_cell.angle_alpha   90.00
_cell.angle_beta   90.00
_cell.angle_gamma   90.00
#
_symmetry.space_group_name_H-M   'P 1'
#
loop_
_entity.id
_entity.type
_entity.pdbx_description
1 polymer ?
#
loop_
_entity_poly.entity_id
_entity_poly.type
_entity_poly.pdbx_seq_one_letter_code
_entity_poly.pdbx_strand_id
1 'polypeptide(L)'
;MRLLPLALVLIGAVGSARADCTNPPGQAGFVRYAANVSMMVFCDGTNWVSMSGGTNVTVGGNVNNPGGADIYEAGETVVATSAAIRIRGRACRARR
;
A
#
# COMPACT_ATOMS: atom_id res chain seq x y z
N MET A 1 11.58 -40.14 -33.44
CA MET A 1 12.00 -39.44 -32.20
C MET A 1 10.98 -38.37 -31.85
N ARG A 2 10.26 -38.53 -30.73
CA ARG A 2 9.22 -37.62 -30.23
C ARG A 2 9.86 -36.49 -29.40
N LEU A 3 10.03 -35.30 -29.98
CA LEU A 3 10.62 -34.12 -29.31
C LEU A 3 9.58 -33.13 -28.73
N LEU A 4 8.28 -33.44 -28.84
CA LEU A 4 7.20 -32.57 -28.36
C LEU A 4 6.98 -32.45 -26.83
N PRO A 5 7.47 -33.33 -25.91
CA PRO A 5 7.06 -33.23 -24.51
C PRO A 5 7.87 -32.20 -23.71
N LEU A 6 9.03 -31.74 -24.19
CA LEU A 6 9.91 -30.85 -23.43
C LEU A 6 9.43 -29.39 -23.37
N ALA A 7 8.65 -28.95 -24.37
CA ALA A 7 8.16 -27.56 -24.41
C ALA A 7 7.03 -27.29 -23.39
N LEU A 8 6.29 -28.32 -22.98
CA LEU A 8 5.13 -28.15 -22.09
C LEU A 8 5.52 -28.01 -20.60
N VAL A 9 6.74 -28.41 -20.21
CA VAL A 9 7.18 -28.41 -18.81
C VAL A 9 7.62 -27.02 -18.32
N LEU A 10 7.99 -26.11 -19.24
CA LEU A 10 8.48 -24.77 -18.90
C LEU A 10 7.39 -23.74 -18.61
N ILE A 11 6.12 -24.05 -18.88
CA ILE A 11 4.99 -23.11 -18.73
C ILE A 11 4.36 -23.19 -17.31
N GLY A 12 4.73 -24.20 -16.51
CA GLY A 12 4.10 -24.47 -15.20
C GLY A 12 4.66 -23.73 -13.99
N ALA A 13 5.78 -23.01 -14.13
CA ALA A 13 6.44 -22.33 -13.00
C ALA A 13 6.04 -20.85 -12.89
N VAL A 14 4.76 -20.53 -13.06
CA VAL A 14 4.24 -19.22 -12.66
C VAL A 14 4.20 -19.22 -11.13
N GLY A 15 5.33 -18.91 -10.52
CA GLY A 15 5.41 -18.72 -9.07
C GLY A 15 4.37 -17.69 -8.66
N SER A 16 3.57 -18.02 -7.65
CA SER A 16 2.59 -17.12 -7.08
C SER A 16 3.29 -15.82 -6.66
N ALA A 17 3.25 -14.80 -7.51
CA ALA A 17 3.71 -13.47 -7.17
C ALA A 17 2.72 -12.93 -6.14
N ARG A 18 2.96 -13.29 -4.88
CA ARG A 18 2.39 -12.55 -3.76
C ARG A 18 2.96 -11.15 -3.89
N ALA A 19 2.10 -10.14 -3.85
CA ALA A 19 2.51 -8.76 -3.96
C ALA A 19 3.23 -8.34 -2.67
N ASP A 20 4.35 -8.96 -2.33
CA ASP A 20 5.09 -8.64 -1.12
C ASP A 20 5.46 -7.16 -1.09
N CYS A 21 5.57 -6.59 0.11
CA CYS A 21 5.95 -5.20 0.24
C CYS A 21 7.37 -5.06 -0.33
N THR A 22 7.57 -4.25 -1.36
CA THR A 22 8.81 -4.26 -2.17
C THR A 22 9.89 -3.32 -1.69
N ASN A 23 9.54 -2.34 -0.84
CA ASN A 23 10.50 -1.33 -0.41
C ASN A 23 10.24 -0.91 1.05
N PRO A 24 10.93 -1.48 2.04
CA PRO A 24 11.84 -2.62 1.93
C PRO A 24 11.11 -3.95 1.66
N PRO A 25 11.81 -4.98 1.13
CA PRO A 25 11.23 -6.30 0.89
C PRO A 25 10.75 -6.93 2.21
N GLY A 26 9.47 -7.29 2.27
CA GLY A 26 8.86 -7.96 3.42
C GLY A 26 7.65 -8.78 3.00
N GLN A 27 7.50 -9.96 3.61
CA GLN A 27 6.34 -10.81 3.34
C GLN A 27 5.11 -10.36 4.12
N ALA A 28 3.92 -10.67 3.62
CA ALA A 28 2.67 -10.46 4.34
C ALA A 28 2.78 -10.98 5.79
N GLY A 29 2.48 -10.13 6.78
CA GLY A 29 2.61 -10.41 8.21
C GLY A 29 3.94 -9.98 8.85
N PHE A 30 4.92 -9.50 8.07
CA PHE A 30 6.18 -9.01 8.63
C PHE A 30 5.97 -7.68 9.34
N VAL A 31 6.60 -7.51 10.50
CA VAL A 31 6.61 -6.27 11.27
C VAL A 31 8.00 -5.66 11.21
N ARG A 32 8.09 -4.36 10.97
CA ARG A 32 9.36 -3.63 10.86
C ARG A 32 9.25 -2.25 11.48
N TYR A 33 10.37 -1.74 11.99
CA TYR A 33 10.50 -0.35 12.37
C TYR A 33 10.89 0.51 11.15
N ALA A 34 10.04 1.49 10.83
CA ALA A 34 10.27 2.48 9.79
C ALA A 34 10.96 3.71 10.39
N ALA A 35 12.28 3.81 10.24
CA ALA A 35 13.08 4.89 10.83
C ALA A 35 12.73 6.28 10.29
N ASN A 36 12.17 6.38 9.09
CA ASN A 36 11.74 7.65 8.49
C ASN A 36 10.52 8.28 9.18
N VAL A 37 9.68 7.47 9.82
CA VAL A 37 8.50 7.92 10.57
C VAL A 37 8.58 7.56 12.06
N SER A 38 9.68 6.93 12.49
CA SER A 38 9.88 6.45 13.86
C SER A 38 8.74 5.59 14.40
N MET A 39 8.21 4.68 13.57
CA MET A 39 7.02 3.86 13.91
C MET A 39 7.18 2.40 13.50
N MET A 40 6.45 1.52 14.19
CA MET A 40 6.29 0.12 13.78
C MET A 40 5.21 -0.01 12.70
N VAL A 41 5.56 -0.69 11.61
CA VAL A 41 4.70 -0.98 10.46
C VAL A 41 4.61 -2.49 10.23
N PHE A 42 3.49 -2.96 9.68
CA PHE A 42 3.32 -4.35 9.23
C PHE A 42 3.05 -4.41 7.72
N CYS A 43 3.46 -5.49 7.07
CA CYS A 43 3.14 -5.73 5.66
C CYS A 43 1.79 -6.45 5.54
N ASP A 44 0.81 -5.86 4.84
CA ASP A 44 -0.49 -6.50 4.59
C ASP A 44 -0.48 -7.45 3.37
N GLY A 45 0.68 -7.61 2.73
CA GLY A 45 0.86 -8.40 1.51
C GLY A 45 0.68 -7.60 0.22
N THR A 46 0.66 -6.27 0.30
CA THR A 46 0.88 -5.30 -0.79
C THR A 46 1.62 -4.05 -0.31
N ASN A 47 1.39 -3.66 0.95
CA ASN A 47 1.65 -2.35 1.48
C ASN A 47 2.12 -2.41 2.94
N TRP A 48 3.01 -1.47 3.29
CA TRP A 48 3.46 -1.26 4.67
C TRP A 48 2.45 -0.37 5.41
N VAL A 49 1.71 -0.95 6.36
CA VAL A 49 0.65 -0.30 7.13
C VAL A 49 1.16 0.03 8.53
N SER A 50 0.89 1.23 9.04
CA SER A 50 1.32 1.61 10.39
C SER A 50 0.44 1.04 11.49
N MET A 51 1.07 0.61 12.59
CA MET A 51 0.36 0.11 13.77
C MET A 51 -0.20 1.24 14.64
N SER A 52 0.24 2.49 14.44
CA SER A 52 -0.16 3.62 15.28
C SER A 52 -1.61 4.05 15.08
N GLY A 53 -2.23 3.72 13.94
CA GLY A 53 -3.57 4.20 13.56
C GLY A 53 -3.61 5.73 13.37
N GLY A 54 -4.36 6.22 12.38
CA GLY A 54 -4.54 7.68 12.23
C GLY A 54 -3.40 8.43 11.54
N THR A 55 -2.21 7.86 11.42
CA THR A 55 -1.06 8.50 10.77
C THR A 55 -0.78 7.86 9.42
N ASN A 56 -0.82 8.67 8.37
CA ASN A 56 -0.37 8.25 7.04
C ASN A 56 1.13 7.94 7.12
N VAL A 57 1.50 6.73 6.70
CA VAL A 57 2.89 6.30 6.71
C VAL A 57 3.33 5.97 5.30
N THR A 58 4.31 6.74 4.83
CA THR A 58 4.99 6.47 3.57
C THR A 58 6.18 5.58 3.85
N VAL A 59 6.05 4.29 3.55
CA VAL A 59 7.17 3.35 3.57
C VAL A 59 7.23 2.67 2.21
N GLY A 60 8.32 2.92 1.50
CA GLY A 60 8.53 2.36 0.17
C GLY A 60 8.01 3.15 -1.00
N GLY A 61 7.48 4.36 -0.76
CA GLY A 61 6.85 5.19 -1.79
C GLY A 61 5.33 5.09 -1.84
N ASN A 62 4.72 4.16 -1.08
CA ASN A 62 3.28 4.06 -0.94
C ASN A 62 2.83 4.70 0.38
N VAL A 63 1.87 5.62 0.28
CA VAL A 63 1.15 6.21 1.43
C VAL A 63 0.05 5.25 1.87
N ASN A 64 0.19 4.65 3.05
CA ASN A 64 -0.84 3.81 3.63
C ASN A 64 -1.44 4.52 4.84
N ASN A 65 -2.69 4.94 4.69
CA ASN A 65 -3.51 5.43 5.79
C ASN A 65 -4.19 4.22 6.47
N PRO A 66 -3.88 3.87 7.72
CA PRO A 66 -4.46 2.72 8.43
C PRO A 66 -5.90 2.99 8.90
N GLY A 67 -6.79 3.34 7.97
CA GLY A 67 -8.19 3.68 8.28
C GLY A 67 -8.34 4.91 9.17
N GLY A 68 -7.31 5.76 9.23
CA GLY A 68 -7.30 7.04 9.92
C GLY A 68 -8.06 8.12 9.14
N ALA A 69 -8.39 9.23 9.81
CA ALA A 69 -8.70 10.44 9.07
C ALA A 69 -7.37 11.07 8.63
N ASP A 70 -7.18 11.26 7.32
CA ASP A 70 -6.03 12.02 6.82
C ASP A 70 -6.15 13.49 7.26
N ILE A 71 -5.02 14.10 7.65
CA ILE A 71 -4.92 15.54 7.91
C ILE A 71 -4.31 16.20 6.67
N TYR A 72 -5.00 17.21 6.15
CA TYR A 72 -4.58 17.98 4.99
C TYR A 72 -4.34 19.43 5.40
N GLU A 73 -3.26 20.01 4.90
CA GLU A 73 -2.91 21.40 5.17
C GLU A 73 -3.74 22.36 4.29
N ALA A 74 -3.83 23.62 4.70
CA ALA A 74 -4.58 24.63 3.95
C ALA A 74 -3.94 24.88 2.56
N GLY A 75 -4.75 24.75 1.50
CA GLY A 75 -4.31 24.93 0.11
C GLY A 75 -4.04 23.62 -0.64
N GLU A 76 -4.13 22.48 0.04
CA GLU A 76 -4.00 21.17 -0.60
C GLU A 76 -5.31 20.73 -1.29
N THR A 77 -5.22 20.17 -2.49
CA THR A 77 -6.37 19.63 -3.23
C THR A 77 -6.38 18.11 -3.19
N VAL A 78 -7.47 17.53 -2.70
CA VAL A 78 -7.66 16.07 -2.63
C VAL A 78 -8.72 15.59 -3.61
N VAL A 79 -8.44 14.50 -4.32
CA VAL A 79 -9.40 13.86 -5.23
C VAL A 79 -9.97 12.63 -4.54
N ALA A 80 -11.25 12.70 -4.16
CA ALA A 80 -11.94 11.55 -3.59
C ALA A 80 -12.23 10.52 -4.69
N THR A 81 -11.71 9.30 -4.53
CA THR A 81 -12.00 8.13 -5.38
C THR A 81 -13.09 7.24 -4.79
N SER A 82 -13.49 7.48 -3.53
CA SER A 82 -14.54 6.76 -2.84
C SER A 82 -15.93 7.37 -3.07
N ALA A 83 -16.98 6.56 -2.88
CA ALA A 83 -18.37 7.02 -2.99
C ALA A 83 -18.78 8.04 -1.92
N ALA A 84 -18.07 8.09 -0.78
CA ALA A 84 -18.31 9.05 0.29
C ALA A 84 -17.02 9.37 1.05
N ILE A 85 -16.77 10.67 1.30
CA ILE A 85 -15.68 11.16 2.17
C ILE A 85 -16.27 12.01 3.28
N ARG A 86 -15.77 11.84 4.51
CA ARG A 86 -16.14 12.68 5.66
C ARG A 86 -15.03 13.68 5.93
N ILE A 87 -15.34 14.97 5.82
CA ILE A 87 -14.41 16.05 6.14
C ILE A 87 -14.70 16.52 7.58
N ARG A 88 -13.68 16.55 8.43
CA ARG A 88 -13.73 17.22 9.74
C ARG A 88 -13.00 18.55 9.61
N GLY A 89 -13.73 19.66 9.56
CA GLY A 89 -13.16 21.01 9.43
C GLY A 89 -13.69 21.79 8.24
N ARG A 90 -12.90 22.77 7.76
CA ARG A 90 -13.23 23.61 6.60
C ARG A 90 -12.61 23.03 5.34
N ALA A 91 -13.41 22.80 4.31
CA ALA A 91 -12.93 22.44 2.98
C ALA A 91 -13.80 23.09 1.92
N CYS A 92 -13.19 23.45 0.78
CA CYS A 92 -13.90 23.94 -0.39
C CYS A 92 -14.11 22.77 -1.37
N ARG A 93 -15.37 22.51 -1.73
CA ARG A 93 -15.68 21.54 -2.80
C ARG A 93 -15.57 22.23 -4.14
N ALA A 94 -14.52 21.94 -4.90
CA ALA A 94 -14.45 22.34 -6.30
C ALA A 94 -15.59 21.65 -7.08
N ARG A 95 -16.45 22.43 -7.73
CA ARG A 95 -17.34 21.91 -8.77
C ARG A 95 -16.55 21.94 -10.08
N ARG A 96 -16.51 20.82 -10.79
CA ARG A 96 -16.11 20.82 -12.21
C ARG A 96 -17.17 21.53 -13.03
#